data_AF-A0A3C1ZIT4-F1
#
_entry.id   AF-A0A3C1ZIT4-F1
#
_cell.length_a   1.000
_cell.length_b   1.000
_cell.length_c   1.000
_cell.angle_alpha   90.00
_cell.angle_beta   90.00
_cell.angle_gamma   90.00
#
_symmetry.space_group_name_H-M   'P 1'
#
loop_
_entity.id
_entity.type
_entity.pdbx_description
1 polymer ?
#
loop_
_entity_poly.entity_id
_entity_poly.type
_entity_poly.pdbx_seq_one_letter_code
_entity_poly.pdbx_strand_id
1 'polypeptide(L)'
;MKIHPITEKIYALHADIQSDDLFEGIWPIPYGVSLNSYLIKAEKVALIDLVRDWVGAPGELAGQLASIGLGLDDVDYLILN
;
A
#
# COMPACT_ATOMS: atom_id res chain seq x y z
N MET A 1 -8.41 5.70 0.03
CA MET A 1 -8.84 4.58 0.91
C MET A 1 -8.47 4.82 2.37
N LYS A 2 -9.02 4.02 3.29
CA LYS A 2 -8.61 4.03 4.71
C LYS A 2 -7.66 2.86 4.96
N ILE A 3 -6.61 3.09 5.73
CA ILE A 3 -5.72 2.03 6.20
C ILE A 3 -6.51 1.00 7.03
N HIS A 4 -6.26 -0.29 6.83
CA HIS A 4 -7.00 -1.35 7.49
C HIS A 4 -6.17 -1.99 8.61
N PRO A 5 -6.59 -1.94 9.88
CA PRO A 5 -5.92 -2.68 10.95
C PRO A 5 -6.19 -4.18 10.81
N ILE A 6 -5.13 -4.99 10.80
CA ILE A 6 -5.19 -6.46 10.90
C ILE A 6 -5.06 -6.86 12.38
N THR A 7 -4.11 -6.24 13.08
CA THR A 7 -3.92 -6.35 14.52
C THR A 7 -3.64 -4.96 15.09
N GLU A 8 -3.41 -4.85 16.40
CA GLU A 8 -3.04 -3.58 17.04
C GLU A 8 -1.76 -2.95 16.48
N LYS A 9 -0.85 -3.76 15.90
CA LYS A 9 0.45 -3.31 15.40
C LYS A 9 0.64 -3.50 13.89
N ILE A 10 -0.28 -4.20 13.23
CA ILE A 10 -0.15 -4.56 11.82
C ILE A 10 -1.32 -3.98 11.05
N TYR A 11 -0.99 -3.28 9.97
CA TYR A 11 -1.95 -2.62 9.10
C TYR A 11 -1.73 -3.07 7.65
N ALA A 12 -2.81 -3.25 6.92
CA ALA A 12 -2.78 -3.33 5.47
C ALA A 12 -3.06 -1.95 4.88
N LEU A 13 -2.24 -1.60 3.88
CA LEU A 13 -2.42 -0.45 3.01
C LEU A 13 -2.80 -0.99 1.64
N HIS A 14 -3.83 -0.40 1.05
CA HIS A 14 -4.37 -0.85 -0.22
C HIS A 14 -4.36 0.29 -1.23
N ALA A 15 -3.95 -0.02 -2.46
CA ALA A 15 -4.28 0.77 -3.63
C ALA A 15 -5.09 -0.10 -4.59
N ASP A 16 -6.40 0.11 -4.59
CA ASP A 16 -7.32 -0.56 -5.50
C ASP A 16 -7.27 0.13 -6.87
N ILE A 17 -6.84 -0.64 -7.87
CA ILE A 17 -6.63 -0.17 -9.23
C ILE A 17 -7.79 -0.64 -10.09
N GLN A 18 -8.43 0.33 -10.74
CA GLN A 18 -9.38 0.09 -11.80
C GLN A 18 -8.95 0.84 -13.06
N SER A 19 -8.60 0.09 -14.09
CA SER A 19 -8.08 0.61 -15.36
C SER A 19 -8.32 -0.37 -16.49
N ASP A 20 -8.22 0.09 -17.74
CA ASP A 20 -8.26 -0.75 -18.93
C ASP A 20 -6.90 -1.41 -19.28
N ASP A 21 -5.86 -1.14 -18.49
CA ASP A 21 -4.55 -1.78 -18.64
C ASP A 21 -4.64 -3.30 -18.39
N LEU A 22 -3.72 -4.04 -19.02
CA LEU A 22 -3.60 -5.49 -18.84
C LEU A 22 -2.58 -5.81 -17.74
N PHE A 23 -2.94 -6.72 -16.83
CA PHE A 23 -2.00 -7.30 -15.88
C PHE A 23 -0.96 -8.13 -16.63
N GLU A 24 0.32 -7.84 -16.37
CA GLU A 24 1.48 -8.39 -17.10
C GLU A 24 1.41 -8.19 -18.63
N GLY A 25 0.61 -7.22 -19.10
CA GLY A 25 0.47 -6.91 -20.52
C GLY A 25 -0.41 -7.88 -21.32
N ILE A 26 -1.02 -8.90 -20.69
CA ILE A 26 -1.84 -9.89 -21.40
C ILE A 26 -3.15 -10.28 -20.69
N TRP A 27 -3.25 -10.08 -19.38
CA TRP A 27 -4.42 -10.51 -18.61
C TRP A 27 -5.38 -9.35 -18.37
N PRO A 28 -6.63 -9.42 -18.83
CA PRO A 28 -7.62 -8.38 -18.52
C PRO A 28 -7.98 -8.42 -17.02
N ILE A 29 -8.19 -7.24 -16.44
CA ILE A 29 -8.57 -7.05 -15.03
C ILE A 29 -9.97 -6.43 -14.91
N PRO A 30 -11.04 -7.14 -15.33
CA PRO A 30 -12.40 -6.58 -15.42
C PRO A 30 -12.99 -6.14 -14.06
N TYR A 31 -12.40 -6.61 -12.96
CA TYR A 31 -12.78 -6.24 -11.59
C TYR A 31 -11.67 -5.45 -10.87
N GLY A 32 -10.67 -4.99 -11.61
CA GLY A 32 -9.49 -4.35 -11.05
C GLY A 32 -8.54 -5.32 -10.35
N VAL A 33 -7.53 -4.74 -9.70
CA VAL A 33 -6.57 -5.42 -8.82
C VAL A 33 -6.31 -4.57 -7.59
N SER A 34 -5.78 -5.17 -6.53
CA SER A 34 -5.30 -4.41 -5.37
C SER A 34 -3.79 -4.56 -5.26
N LEU A 35 -3.08 -3.45 -5.13
CA LEU A 35 -1.68 -3.42 -4.75
C LEU A 35 -1.63 -3.29 -3.23
N ASN A 36 -1.18 -4.35 -2.57
CA ASN A 36 -1.14 -4.43 -1.11
C ASN A 36 0.25 -4.13 -0.59
N SER A 37 0.32 -3.29 0.43
CA SER A 37 1.51 -3.12 1.26
C SER A 37 1.12 -3.32 2.72
N TYR A 38 2.09 -3.65 3.57
CA TYR A 38 1.84 -3.89 4.99
C TYR A 38 2.73 -3.03 5.85
N LEU A 39 2.17 -2.48 6.91
CA LEU A 39 2.91 -1.69 7.89
C LEU A 39 2.92 -2.40 9.23
N ILE A 40 4.11 -2.58 9.78
CA ILE A 40 4.32 -3.03 11.16
C ILE A 40 4.72 -1.79 11.98
N LYS A 41 3.85 -1.37 12.89
CA LYS A 41 4.06 -0.23 13.80
C LYS A 41 4.40 -0.75 15.20
N ALA A 42 5.68 -0.94 15.48
CA ALA A 42 6.20 -1.38 16.78
C ALA A 42 7.19 -0.36 17.36
N GLU A 43 8.26 -0.82 18.02
CA GLU A 43 9.38 0.05 18.42
C GLU A 43 10.04 0.70 17.19
N LYS A 44 10.08 -0.05 16.09
CA LYS A 44 10.46 0.43 14.76
C LYS A 44 9.30 0.24 13.80
N VAL A 45 9.30 1.04 12.74
CA VAL A 45 8.30 1.03 11.68
C VAL A 45 8.87 0.30 10.46
N ALA A 46 8.24 -0.80 10.08
CA ALA A 46 8.59 -1.53 8.86
C ALA A 46 7.46 -1.44 7.84
N LEU A 47 7.81 -1.09 6.61
CA LEU A 47 6.93 -1.13 5.45
C LEU A 47 7.32 -2.32 4.57
N ILE A 48 6.36 -3.19 4.28
CA ILE A 48 6.50 -4.37 3.44
C ILE A 48 5.81 -4.08 2.11
N ASP A 49 6.57 -4.24 1.04
CA ASP A 49 6.23 -3.90 -0.33
C ASP A 49 5.82 -2.44 -0.53
N LEU A 50 5.68 -2.08 -1.79
CA LEU A 50 5.22 -0.76 -2.23
C LEU A 50 4.13 -0.93 -3.27
N VAL A 51 3.60 0.20 -3.70
CA VAL A 51 2.70 0.28 -4.84
C VAL A 51 3.47 0.75 -6.07
N ARG A 52 3.10 0.24 -7.23
CA ARG A 52 3.49 0.84 -8.52
C ARG A 52 2.84 2.22 -8.62
N ASP A 53 3.51 3.16 -9.29
CA ASP A 53 2.86 4.41 -9.69
C ASP A 53 1.82 4.13 -10.80
N TRP A 54 0.62 3.78 -10.34
CA TRP A 54 -0.49 3.38 -11.18
C TRP A 54 -1.75 4.04 -10.62
N VAL A 55 -2.43 4.84 -11.43
CA VAL A 55 -3.67 5.56 -11.06
C VAL A 55 -3.53 6.35 -9.74
N GLY A 56 -2.34 6.87 -9.43
CA GLY A 56 -2.11 7.69 -8.22
C GLY A 56 -1.93 6.89 -6.92
N ALA A 57 -1.73 5.57 -7.00
CA ALA A 57 -1.51 4.69 -5.85
C ALA A 57 -0.46 5.21 -4.83
N PRO A 58 0.68 5.83 -5.22
CA PRO A 58 1.63 6.38 -4.25
C PRO A 58 1.02 7.45 -3.33
N GLY A 59 0.11 8.27 -3.86
CA GLY A 59 -0.61 9.27 -3.08
C GLY A 59 -1.60 8.65 -2.10
N GLU A 60 -2.23 7.53 -2.48
CA GLU A 60 -3.13 6.79 -1.60
C GLU A 60 -2.38 6.09 -0.46
N LEU A 61 -1.19 5.54 -0.75
CA LEU A 61 -0.30 4.97 0.27
C LEU A 61 0.11 6.05 1.28
N ALA A 62 0.57 7.21 0.80
CA ALA A 62 0.96 8.33 1.64
C ALA A 62 -0.21 8.85 2.49
N GLY A 63 -1.41 8.97 1.90
CA GLY A 63 -2.61 9.38 2.63
C GLY A 63 -3.03 8.38 3.71
N GLN A 64 -2.83 7.08 3.48
CA GLN A 64 -3.09 6.03 4.47
C GLN A 64 -2.11 6.10 5.64
N LEU A 65 -0.81 6.29 5.39
CA LEU A 65 0.18 6.52 6.45
C LEU A 65 -0.16 7.77 7.26
N ALA A 66 -0.46 8.87 6.58
CA ALA A 66 -0.80 10.14 7.24
C ALA A 66 -2.03 9.99 8.15
N SER A 67 -3.00 9.14 7.77
CA SER A 67 -4.21 8.89 8.57
C SER A 67 -3.94 8.27 9.95
N ILE A 68 -2.76 7.68 10.17
CA ILE A 68 -2.32 7.13 11.47
C ILE A 68 -1.13 7.90 12.06
N GLY A 69 -0.91 9.13 11.56
CA GLY A 69 0.11 10.06 12.04
C GLY A 69 1.54 9.66 11.68
N LEU A 70 1.73 8.97 10.54
CA LEU A 70 3.06 8.62 10.03
C LEU A 70 3.30 9.23 8.66
N GLY A 71 4.54 9.63 8.41
CA GLY A 71 5.10 9.93 7.09
C GLY A 71 5.94 8.76 6.56
N LEU A 72 6.45 8.91 5.34
CA LEU A 72 7.40 7.95 4.75
C LEU A 72 8.77 8.01 5.44
N ASP A 73 9.13 9.17 5.96
CA ASP A 73 10.33 9.46 6.73
C ASP A 73 10.35 8.81 8.11
N ASP A 74 9.20 8.37 8.62
CA ASP A 74 9.10 7.58 9.86
C ASP A 74 9.42 6.09 9.66
N VAL A 75 9.59 5.62 8.41
CA VAL A 75 9.84 4.20 8.11
C VAL A 75 11.31 3.85 8.34
N ASP A 76 11.57 2.97 9.30
CA ASP A 76 12.93 2.47 9.60
C ASP A 76 13.40 1.40 8.61
N TYR A 77 12.46 0.56 8.13
CA TYR A 77 12.77 -0.56 7.25
C TYR A 77 11.81 -0.64 6.08
N LEU A 78 12.37 -0.80 4.89
CA LEU A 78 11.64 -1.21 3.69
C LEU A 78 11.99 -2.67 3.38
N ILE A 79 10.99 -3.53 3.34
CA ILE A 79 11.10 -4.96 3.00
C ILE A 79 10.48 -5.14 1.62
N LEU A 80 11.28 -5.60 0.65
CA LEU A 80 10.83 -5.88 -0.72
C LEU A 80 10.90 -7.38 -0.98
N ASN A 81 9.83 -7.96 -1.54
CA ASN A 81 9.81 -9.35 -2.02
C ASN A 81 10.37 -9.50 -3.44
#